data_AF-A0AAW5TEZ7-F1
#
_entry.id   AF-A0AAW5TEZ7-F1
#
_cell.length_a   1.000
_cell.length_b   1.000
_cell.length_c   1.000
_cell.angle_alpha   90.00
_cell.angle_beta   90.00
_cell.angle_gamma   90.00
#
_symmetry.space_group_name_H-M   'P 1'
#
loop_
_entity.id
_entity.type
_entity.pdbx_description
1 polymer ?
#
loop_
_entity_poly.entity_id
_entity_poly.type
_entity_poly.pdbx_seq_one_letter_code
_entity_poly.pdbx_strand_id
1 'polypeptide(L)' 'WRPSGALLVIVNIVYALTDPILNLVRKIIPPLRLGGIAIDIGFIVVFIVLQILNGIILRIFVS' A
#
# COMPACT_ATOMS: atom_id res chain seq x y z
N TRP A 1 10.98 -8.11 -13.91
CA TRP A 1 9.61 -8.48 -14.31
C TRP A 1 9.06 -7.42 -15.25
N ARG A 2 8.34 -7.79 -16.32
CA ARG A 2 7.76 -6.88 -17.33
C ARG A 2 6.37 -7.42 -17.73
N PRO A 3 5.27 -6.90 -17.16
CA PRO A 3 3.93 -7.39 -17.49
C PRO A 3 3.54 -6.99 -18.91
N SER A 4 2.74 -7.83 -19.57
CA SER A 4 2.24 -7.61 -20.93
C SER A 4 0.77 -7.97 -21.06
N GLY A 5 0.11 -7.44 -22.09
CA GLY A 5 -1.30 -7.73 -22.37
C GLY A 5 -2.24 -7.25 -21.26
N ALA A 6 -3.31 -8.00 -20.99
CA ALA A 6 -4.31 -7.65 -19.98
C ALA A 6 -3.72 -7.45 -18.57
N LEU A 7 -2.68 -8.21 -18.22
CA LEU A 7 -2.02 -8.09 -16.92
C LEU A 7 -1.38 -6.70 -16.73
N LEU A 8 -0.81 -6.12 -17.79
CA LEU A 8 -0.23 -4.78 -17.73
C LEU A 8 -1.29 -3.73 -17.37
N VAL A 9 -2.51 -3.86 -17.90
CA VAL A 9 -3.62 -2.93 -17.61
C VAL A 9 -3.99 -3.01 -16.14
N ILE A 10 -4.20 -4.23 -15.62
CA ILE A 10 -4.54 -4.45 -14.20
C ILE A 10 -3.46 -3.88 -13.29
N VAL A 11 -2.20 -4.19 -13.60
CA VAL A 11 -1.04 -3.72 -12.81
C VAL A 11 -0.96 -2.19 -12.81
N ASN A 12 -1.15 -1.54 -13.95
CA ASN A 12 -1.16 -0.09 -14.03
C ASN A 12 -2.29 0.53 -13.22
N ILE A 13 -3.48 -0.08 -13.22
CA ILE A 13 -4.60 0.39 -12.39
C ILE A 13 -4.24 0.26 -10.90
N VAL A 14 -3.71 -0.89 -10.49
CA VAL A 14 -3.29 -1.11 -9.09
C VAL A 14 -2.24 -0.08 -8.68
N TYR A 15 -1.22 0.16 -9.50
CA TYR A 15 -0.18 1.16 -9.22
C TYR A 15 -0.73 2.58 -9.21
N ALA A 16 -1.58 2.95 -10.17
CA ALA A 16 -2.20 4.26 -10.24
C ALA A 16 -3.05 4.58 -9.00
N LEU A 17 -3.68 3.57 -8.40
CA LEU A 17 -4.47 3.74 -7.18
C LEU A 17 -3.62 3.68 -5.91
N THR A 18 -2.59 2.83 -5.88
CA THR A 18 -1.81 2.54 -4.68
C THR A 18 -0.66 3.53 -4.47
N ASP A 19 0.07 3.87 -5.53
CA ASP A 19 1.28 4.70 -5.44
C ASP A 19 1.01 6.11 -4.91
N PRO A 20 -0.07 6.82 -5.29
CA PRO A 20 -0.36 8.14 -4.74
C PRO A 20 -0.58 8.10 -3.22
N ILE A 21 -1.25 7.06 -2.72
CA ILE A 21 -1.53 6.86 -1.29
C ILE A 21 -0.22 6.59 -0.55
N LEU A 22 0.60 5.66 -1.06
CA LEU A 22 1.91 5.36 -0.47
C LEU A 22 2.83 6.59 -0.48
N ASN A 23 2.83 7.36 -1.57
CA ASN A 23 3.65 8.56 -1.68
C ASN A 23 3.20 9.66 -0.72
N LEU A 24 1.90 9.78 -0.44
CA LEU A 24 1.41 10.70 0.59
C LEU A 24 1.92 10.30 1.97
N VAL A 25 1.85 9.01 2.31
CA VAL A 25 2.33 8.49 3.60
C VAL A 25 3.84 8.63 3.74
N ARG A 26 4.60 8.35 2.67
CA ARG A 26 6.07 8.49 2.66
C ARG A 26 6.56 9.92 2.92
N LYS A 27 5.73 10.94 2.67
CA LYS A 27 6.06 12.34 3.04
C LYS A 27 6.07 12.55 4.56
N ILE A 28 5.27 11.77 5.30
CA ILE A 28 5.13 11.88 6.74
C ILE A 28 6.05 10.87 7.45
N ILE A 29 6.09 9.64 6.93
CA ILE A 29 6.83 8.52 7.50
C ILE A 29 7.85 8.06 6.45
N PRO A 30 9.07 8.65 6.44
CA PRO A 30 10.10 8.29 5.47
C PRO A 30 10.59 6.85 5.70
N PRO A 31 11.08 6.17 4.65
CA PRO A 31 11.61 4.82 4.77
C PRO A 31 12.80 4.77 5.72
N LEU A 32 12.81 3.77 6.61
CA LEU A 32 13.87 3.59 7.59
C LEU A 32 15.08 2.95 6.91
N ARG A 33 16.22 3.62 6.97
CA ARG A 33 17.48 3.11 6.43
C ARG A 33 18.32 2.54 7.56
N LEU A 34 18.64 1.24 7.51
CA LEU A 34 19.47 0.53 8.47
C LEU A 34 20.59 -0.18 7.72
N GLY A 35 21.85 0.22 7.96
CA GLY A 35 23.02 -0.52 7.49
C GLY A 35 23.03 -0.84 5.98
N GLY A 36 22.54 0.08 5.14
CA GLY A 36 22.48 -0.10 3.68
C GLY A 36 21.17 -0.68 3.15
N ILE A 37 20.26 -1.14 4.01
CA ILE A 37 18.92 -1.62 3.64
C ILE A 37 17.90 -0.53 3.95
N ALA A 38 17.00 -0.24 3.01
CA ALA A 38 15.84 0.62 3.25
C ALA A 38 14.60 -0.25 3.47
N ILE A 39 13.91 -0.03 4.58
CA ILE A 39 12.63 -0.66 4.91
C ILE A 39 11.53 0.36 4.65
N ASP A 40 10.56 -0.01 3.81
CA ASP A 40 9.40 0.86 3.50
C ASP A 40 8.36 0.79 4.62
N ILE A 41 8.56 1.63 5.63
CA ILE A 41 7.63 1.76 6.75
C ILE A 41 6.27 2.30 6.29
N GLY A 42 6.25 3.16 5.27
CA GLY A 42 5.02 3.73 4.73
C GLY A 42 4.08 2.66 4.19
N PHE A 43 4.61 1.68 3.45
CA PHE A 43 3.84 0.53 2.98
C PHE A 43 3.24 -0.29 4.12
N ILE A 44 4.04 -0.59 5.15
CA ILE A 44 3.59 -1.39 6.31
C ILE A 44 2.46 -0.67 7.05
N VAL A 45 2.60 0.64 7.27
CA VAL A 45 1.58 1.46 7.94
C VAL A 45 0.27 1.45 7.15
N VAL A 46 0.33 1.69 5.83
CA VAL A 46 -0.87 1.66 4.98
C VAL A 46 -1.55 0.29 5.04
N PHE A 47 -0.77 -0.79 4.97
CA PHE A 47 -1.30 -2.14 5.07
C PHE A 47 -2.05 -2.38 6.40
N ILE A 48 -1.46 -1.99 7.53
CA ILE A 48 -2.10 -2.12 8.86
C ILE A 48 -3.39 -1.31 8.94
N VAL A 49 -3.39 -0.08 8.45
CA VAL A 49 -4.59 0.78 8.43
C VAL A 49 -5.72 0.12 7.64
N LEU A 50 -5.41 -0.45 6.47
CA LEU A 50 -6.38 -1.17 5.66
C LEU A 50 -6.95 -2.40 6.38
N GLN A 51 -6.12 -3.16 7.10
CA GLN A 51 -6.59 -4.31 7.89
C GLN A 51 -7.56 -3.89 8.99
N ILE A 52 -7.23 -2.81 9.71
CA ILE A 52 -8.11 -2.26 10.77
C ILE A 52 -9.43 -1.79 10.17
N LEU A 53 -9.36 -1.01 9.08
CA LEU A 53 -10.55 -0.49 8.40
C LEU A 53 -11.44 -1.62 7.91
N ASN A 54 -10.86 -2.64 7.27
CA ASN A 54 -11.59 -3.81 6.82
C ASN A 54 -12.23 -4.56 7.99
N GLY A 55 -11.53 -4.72 9.12
CA GLY A 55 -12.09 -5.32 10.33
C GLY A 55 -13.28 -4.54 10.89
N ILE A 56 -13.22 -3.21 10.89
CA ILE A 56 -14.32 -2.34 11.31
C ILE A 56 -15.52 -2.49 10.37
N ILE A 57 -15.28 -2.44 9.06
CA ILE A 57 -16.32 -2.59 8.04
C ILE A 57 -17.01 -3.95 8.22
N LEU A 58 -16.25 -5.04 8.26
CA LEU A 58 -16.80 -6.38 8.46
C LEU A 58 -17.63 -6.49 9.74
N ARG A 59 -17.18 -5.88 10.84
CA ARG A 59 -17.92 -5.85 12.10
C ARG A 59 -19.27 -5.11 11.97
N ILE A 60 -19.31 -3.99 11.25
CA ILE A 60 -20.54 -3.23 10.99
C ILE A 60 -21.51 -4.00 10.10
N PHE A 61 -21.00 -4.70 9.08
CA PHE A 61 -21.84 -5.47 8.15
C PHE A 61 -22.42 -6.74 8.77
N VAL A 62 -21.78 -7.30 9.79
CA VAL A 62 -22.19 -8.55 10.47
C VAL A 62 -23.04 -8.28 11.72
N SER A 63 -23.06 -7.05 12.23
CA SER A 63 -23.94 -6.60 13.34
C SER A 63 -25.31 -6.19 12.84
#